data_AF-A0A7S3NBS2-F1
#
_entry.id   AF-A0A7S3NBS2-F1
#
_cell.length_a   1.000
_cell.length_b   1.000
_cell.length_c   1.000
_cell.angle_alpha   90.00
_cell.angle_beta   90.00
_cell.angle_gamma   90.00
#
_symmetry.space_group_name_H-M   'P 1'
#
loop_
_entity.id
_entity.type
_entity.pdbx_description
1 polymer ?
#
loop_
_entity_poly.entity_id
_entity_poly.type
_entity_poly.pdbx_seq_one_letter_code
_entity_poly.pdbx_strand_id
1 'polypeptide(L)'
;EDFLNKALQSDDLKILPIVLDFLKDPDRRKFSKHIKSSLEKAPKPSCVKEFYTVSGSHIIDSNKHIITFSEKLSTYLNVNDSCYAKFNDMSKKLASQMMETSKTMNELADCAKYFSKMYKLCDCKQFSKLYSDIQNSFERWSAVQNNLTKAISSNLASFYTIPTLHLNALKRLETVKQSYQSLFEKSDSYLEKKKERAFKSRDFMKWELSSDDLKRSKDLLEDKAEAWKAMFPRESIENNNLKNNYFFVANKCYHEIRRVNRYHMLNTCENYLRVSLKMKDILNENLQIWLDFDAKYE
;
A
#
# COMPACT_ATOMS: atom_id res chain seq x y z
N GLU A 1 14.03 11.28 -5.92
CA GLU A 1 13.38 12.55 -5.56
C GLU A 1 11.95 12.33 -5.07
N ASP A 2 11.06 11.73 -5.88
CA ASP A 2 9.67 11.42 -5.48
C ASP A 2 9.51 10.66 -4.16
N PHE A 3 10.39 9.70 -3.88
CA PHE A 3 10.39 8.98 -2.61
C PHE A 3 10.63 9.92 -1.41
N LEU A 4 11.60 10.83 -1.52
CA LEU A 4 11.91 11.80 -0.47
C LEU A 4 10.78 12.81 -0.30
N ASN A 5 10.23 13.33 -1.39
CA ASN A 5 9.08 14.24 -1.34
C ASN A 5 7.89 13.59 -0.63
N LYS A 6 7.64 12.29 -0.86
CA LYS A 6 6.58 11.54 -0.18
C LYS A 6 6.91 11.23 1.28
N ALA A 7 8.16 10.91 1.60
CA ALA A 7 8.60 10.70 2.97
C ALA A 7 8.44 11.98 3.81
N LEU A 8 8.77 13.14 3.24
CA LEU A 8 8.65 14.44 3.91
C LEU A 8 7.19 14.90 4.10
N GLN A 9 6.24 14.36 3.34
CA GLN A 9 4.80 14.58 3.54
C GLN A 9 4.22 13.79 4.73
N SER A 10 4.95 12.81 5.26
CA SER A 10 4.55 12.12 6.48
C SER A 10 5.09 12.88 7.69
N ASP A 11 4.17 13.33 8.55
CA ASP A 11 4.55 14.01 9.79
C ASP A 11 5.44 13.14 10.67
N ASP A 12 5.17 11.83 10.73
CA ASP A 12 5.97 10.88 11.49
C ASP A 12 7.36 10.69 10.86
N LEU A 13 7.47 10.46 9.54
CA LEU A 13 8.75 10.15 8.92
C LEU A 13 9.72 11.34 8.89
N LYS A 14 9.22 12.57 8.67
CA LYS A 14 10.09 13.74 8.50
C LYS A 14 10.91 14.11 9.75
N ILE A 15 10.47 13.67 10.93
CA ILE A 15 11.13 13.94 12.21
C ILE A 15 11.86 12.72 12.79
N LEU A 16 11.74 11.54 12.17
CA LEU A 16 12.42 10.35 12.66
C LEU A 16 13.94 10.56 12.59
N PRO A 17 14.68 10.29 13.68
CA PRO A 17 16.13 10.45 13.72
C PRO A 17 16.83 9.75 12.55
N ILE A 18 16.41 8.53 12.19
CA ILE A 18 16.98 7.78 11.06
C ILE A 18 16.84 8.50 9.71
N VAL A 19 15.75 9.23 9.49
CA VAL A 19 15.52 10.00 8.26
C VAL A 19 16.39 11.25 8.26
N LEU A 20 16.50 11.92 9.40
CA LEU A 20 17.41 13.07 9.56
C LEU A 20 18.87 12.65 9.38
N ASP A 21 19.28 11.52 9.95
CA ASP A 21 20.62 10.97 9.82
C ASP A 21 20.91 10.54 8.38
N PHE A 22 19.94 9.95 7.69
CA PHE A 22 20.04 9.63 6.26
C PHE A 22 20.28 10.87 5.40
N LEU A 23 19.61 11.98 5.74
CA LEU A 23 19.75 13.25 5.01
C LEU A 23 21.05 13.98 5.35
N LYS A 24 21.60 13.79 6.56
CA LYS A 24 22.78 14.48 7.06
C LYS A 24 24.10 13.76 6.77
N ASP A 25 24.10 12.43 6.72
CA ASP A 25 25.33 11.65 6.53
C ASP A 25 25.57 11.36 5.04
N PRO A 26 26.56 12.01 4.40
CA PRO A 26 26.88 11.74 3.00
C PRO A 26 27.54 10.35 2.82
N ASP A 27 28.07 9.74 3.88
CA ASP A 27 28.71 8.42 3.81
C ASP A 27 27.69 7.29 4.00
N ARG A 28 27.26 6.73 2.86
CA ARG A 28 26.32 5.59 2.82
C ARG A 28 26.82 4.35 3.58
N ARG A 29 28.13 4.10 3.64
CA ARG A 29 28.67 2.92 4.32
C ARG A 29 28.61 3.09 5.83
N LYS A 30 28.94 4.29 6.32
CA LYS A 30 28.82 4.65 7.73
C LYS A 30 27.36 4.62 8.19
N PHE A 31 26.46 5.22 7.42
CA PHE A 31 25.02 5.16 7.70
C PHE A 31 24.48 3.73 7.73
N SER A 32 24.85 2.88 6.76
CA SER A 32 24.43 1.48 6.74
C SER A 32 24.94 0.70 7.96
N LYS A 33 26.17 0.94 8.41
CA LYS A 33 26.69 0.36 9.66
C LYS A 33 25.89 0.84 10.86
N HIS A 34 25.57 2.13 10.95
CA HIS A 34 24.77 2.70 12.04
C HIS A 34 23.37 2.06 12.15
N ILE A 35 22.67 1.87 11.02
CA ILE A 35 21.37 1.16 11.01
C ILE A 35 21.50 -0.24 11.62
N LYS A 36 22.47 -1.03 11.15
CA LYS A 36 22.66 -2.41 11.59
C LYS A 36 23.11 -2.52 13.04
N SER A 37 23.92 -1.59 13.52
CA SER A 37 24.46 -1.63 14.88
C SER A 37 23.49 -1.09 15.92
N SER A 38 22.66 -0.11 15.58
CA SER A 38 21.92 0.69 16.55
C SER A 38 20.41 0.50 16.42
N LEU A 39 19.85 0.53 15.21
CA LEU A 39 18.40 0.53 14.99
C LEU A 39 17.82 -0.88 14.89
N GLU A 40 18.48 -1.79 14.16
CA GLU A 40 18.01 -3.18 14.05
C GLU A 40 18.13 -3.96 15.37
N LYS A 41 19.05 -3.55 16.23
CA LYS A 41 19.28 -4.15 17.56
C LYS A 41 18.56 -3.41 18.69
N ALA A 42 17.85 -2.32 18.39
CA ALA A 42 17.15 -1.57 19.41
C ALA A 42 16.11 -2.46 20.11
N PRO A 43 15.97 -2.37 21.44
CA PRO A 43 14.94 -3.10 22.15
C PRO A 43 13.56 -2.69 21.62
N LYS A 44 12.68 -3.67 21.45
CA LYS A 44 11.29 -3.38 21.07
C LYS A 44 10.59 -2.67 22.23
N PRO A 45 9.72 -1.69 21.96
CA PRO A 45 8.95 -1.01 22.99
C PRO A 45 8.19 -2.00 23.87
N SER A 46 8.42 -1.91 25.18
CA SER A 46 7.80 -2.72 26.22
C SER A 46 6.49 -2.10 26.73
N CYS A 47 6.38 -0.76 26.64
CA CYS A 47 5.18 -0.02 26.99
C CYS A 47 4.86 1.08 25.97
N VAL A 48 3.62 1.57 25.98
CA VAL A 48 3.14 2.54 24.98
C VAL A 48 3.99 3.82 24.98
N LYS A 49 4.48 4.27 26.14
CA LYS A 49 5.28 5.49 26.29
C LYS A 49 6.61 5.45 25.54
N GLU A 50 7.12 4.25 25.25
CA GLU A 50 8.37 4.05 24.50
C GLU A 50 8.17 4.15 22.98
N PHE A 51 6.93 4.14 22.49
CA PHE A 51 6.67 4.35 21.07
C PHE A 51 6.85 5.82 20.70
N TYR A 52 7.57 6.04 19.61
CA TYR A 52 7.76 7.36 19.04
C TYR A 52 6.45 7.91 18.44
N THR A 53 6.10 9.15 18.77
CA THR A 53 4.99 9.88 18.17
C THR A 53 5.35 11.35 17.99
N VAL A 54 4.89 11.98 16.91
CA VAL A 54 5.16 13.40 16.61
C VAL A 54 4.61 14.32 17.68
N SER A 55 3.39 14.08 18.12
CA SER A 55 2.69 14.90 19.11
C SER A 55 3.10 14.58 20.55
N GLY A 56 3.89 13.53 20.78
CA GLY A 56 4.11 12.96 22.11
C GLY A 56 2.87 12.29 22.71
N SER A 57 1.74 12.24 21.99
CA SER A 57 0.48 11.69 22.47
C SER A 57 0.25 10.26 21.96
N HIS A 58 -0.11 9.35 22.87
CA HIS A 58 -0.45 7.98 22.53
C HIS A 58 -1.95 7.74 22.66
N ILE A 59 -2.61 7.51 21.53
CA ILE A 59 -4.04 7.19 21.50
C ILE A 59 -4.20 5.69 21.72
N ILE A 60 -4.82 5.33 22.85
CA ILE A 60 -5.20 3.96 23.19
C ILE A 60 -6.71 3.93 23.25
N ASP A 61 -7.33 3.64 22.11
CA ASP A 61 -8.78 3.53 21.98
C ASP A 61 -9.18 2.07 21.72
N SER A 62 -10.09 1.54 22.53
CA SER A 62 -10.69 0.21 22.39
C SER A 62 -12.04 0.26 21.67
N ASN A 63 -12.26 1.27 20.84
CA ASN A 63 -13.48 1.45 20.05
C ASN A 63 -13.79 0.20 19.21
N LYS A 64 -15.03 -0.28 19.34
CA LYS A 64 -15.54 -1.45 18.61
C LYS A 64 -15.32 -1.36 17.10
N HIS A 65 -15.44 -0.16 16.51
CA HIS A 65 -15.21 0.03 15.08
C HIS A 65 -13.76 -0.28 14.66
N ILE A 66 -12.79 0.09 15.49
CA ILE A 66 -11.36 -0.13 15.21
C ILE A 66 -11.03 -1.62 15.35
N ILE A 67 -11.60 -2.28 16.36
CA ILE A 67 -11.47 -3.73 16.56
C ILE A 67 -12.06 -4.49 15.36
N THR A 68 -13.33 -4.21 15.01
CA THR A 68 -14.00 -4.84 13.85
C THR A 68 -13.26 -4.60 12.54
N PHE A 69 -12.68 -3.40 12.35
CA PHE A 69 -11.83 -3.14 11.19
C PHE A 69 -10.55 -3.99 11.22
N SER A 70 -9.89 -4.04 12.38
CA SER A 70 -8.63 -4.78 12.58
C SER A 70 -8.77 -6.28 12.34
N GLU A 71 -9.94 -6.86 12.61
CA GLU A 71 -10.25 -8.26 12.31
C GLU A 71 -10.32 -8.53 10.79
N LYS A 72 -10.83 -7.56 10.02
CA LYS A 72 -11.00 -7.67 8.56
C LYS A 72 -9.79 -7.19 7.77
N LEU A 73 -8.79 -6.63 8.45
CA LEU A 73 -7.69 -5.94 7.82
C LEU A 73 -6.83 -6.86 6.95
N SER A 74 -6.47 -8.05 7.44
CA SER A 74 -5.69 -9.02 6.65
C SER A 74 -6.38 -9.36 5.32
N THR A 75 -7.69 -9.62 5.36
CA THR A 75 -8.50 -9.88 4.16
C THR A 75 -8.47 -8.70 3.20
N TYR A 76 -8.68 -7.48 3.71
CA TYR A 76 -8.62 -6.27 2.91
C TYR A 76 -7.27 -6.11 2.18
N LEU A 77 -6.15 -6.27 2.90
CA LEU A 77 -4.82 -6.12 2.33
C LEU A 77 -4.53 -7.18 1.26
N ASN A 78 -4.98 -8.43 1.47
CA ASN A 78 -4.77 -9.52 0.51
C ASN A 78 -5.61 -9.35 -0.76
N VAL A 79 -6.86 -8.88 -0.64
CA VAL A 79 -7.71 -8.59 -1.79
C VAL A 79 -7.09 -7.45 -2.62
N ASN A 80 -6.67 -6.36 -1.98
CA ASN A 80 -6.04 -5.24 -2.69
C ASN A 80 -4.77 -5.65 -3.43
N ASP A 81 -3.94 -6.50 -2.84
CA ASP A 81 -2.70 -6.97 -3.45
C ASP A 81 -2.97 -7.72 -4.76
N SER A 82 -3.93 -8.65 -4.70
CA SER A 82 -4.38 -9.41 -5.86
C SER A 82 -4.97 -8.49 -6.93
N CYS A 83 -5.79 -7.51 -6.54
CA CYS A 83 -6.36 -6.54 -7.48
C CYS A 83 -5.29 -5.67 -8.16
N TYR A 84 -4.30 -5.17 -7.41
CA TYR A 84 -3.22 -4.37 -7.98
C TYR A 84 -2.32 -5.19 -8.91
N ALA A 85 -1.97 -6.42 -8.53
CA ALA A 85 -1.20 -7.32 -9.38
C ALA A 85 -1.95 -7.59 -10.71
N LYS A 86 -3.24 -7.96 -10.61
CA LYS A 86 -4.08 -8.22 -11.79
C LYS A 86 -4.21 -6.98 -12.69
N PHE A 87 -4.42 -5.80 -12.11
CA PHE A 87 -4.54 -4.57 -12.89
C PHE A 87 -3.23 -4.24 -13.63
N ASN A 88 -2.09 -4.37 -12.96
CA ASN A 88 -0.78 -4.17 -13.57
C ASN A 88 -0.52 -5.14 -14.73
N ASP A 89 -0.82 -6.43 -14.54
CA ASP A 89 -0.65 -7.45 -15.58
C ASP A 89 -1.55 -7.21 -16.78
N MET A 90 -2.83 -6.85 -16.53
CA MET A 90 -3.75 -6.48 -17.62
C MET A 90 -3.30 -5.21 -18.34
N SER A 91 -2.73 -4.23 -17.64
CA SER A 91 -2.20 -3.00 -18.24
C SER A 91 -1.00 -3.29 -19.15
N LYS A 92 -0.10 -4.18 -18.73
CA LYS A 92 1.04 -4.64 -19.56
C LYS A 92 0.56 -5.43 -20.78
N LYS A 93 -0.41 -6.34 -20.58
CA LYS A 93 -1.01 -7.10 -21.68
C LYS A 93 -1.65 -6.17 -22.72
N LEU A 94 -2.41 -5.19 -22.27
CA LEU A 94 -3.02 -4.19 -23.13
C LEU A 94 -1.96 -3.43 -23.94
N ALA A 95 -0.89 -2.95 -23.30
CA ALA A 95 0.21 -2.28 -23.99
C ALA A 95 0.86 -3.18 -25.07
N SER A 96 1.09 -4.46 -24.76
CA SER A 96 1.65 -5.42 -25.73
C SER A 96 0.74 -5.61 -26.95
N GLN A 97 -0.58 -5.74 -26.74
CA GLN A 97 -1.54 -5.90 -27.84
C GLN A 97 -1.63 -4.64 -28.71
N MET A 98 -1.51 -3.46 -28.09
CA MET A 98 -1.49 -2.20 -28.83
C MET A 98 -0.22 -2.07 -29.68
N MET A 99 0.93 -2.53 -29.18
CA MET A 99 2.19 -2.57 -29.93
C MET A 99 2.11 -3.54 -31.12
N GLU A 100 1.53 -4.72 -30.93
CA GLU A 100 1.31 -5.69 -32.01
C GLU A 100 0.41 -5.11 -33.10
N THR A 101 -0.67 -4.40 -32.71
CA THR A 101 -1.55 -3.70 -33.65
C THR A 101 -0.79 -2.67 -34.49
N SER A 102 0.10 -1.89 -33.87
CA SER A 102 0.97 -0.94 -34.59
C SER A 102 1.88 -1.64 -35.58
N LYS A 103 2.45 -2.79 -35.21
CA LYS A 103 3.28 -3.58 -36.12
C LYS A 103 2.49 -4.04 -37.34
N THR A 104 1.28 -4.58 -37.16
CA THR A 104 0.41 -4.99 -38.27
C THR A 104 0.05 -3.80 -39.17
N MET A 105 -0.18 -2.61 -38.61
CA MET A 105 -0.41 -1.39 -39.42
C MET A 105 0.79 -1.06 -40.30
N ASN A 106 2.03 -1.19 -39.80
CA ASN A 106 3.22 -0.98 -40.62
C ASN A 106 3.35 -2.03 -41.74
N GLU A 107 3.02 -3.29 -41.47
CA GLU A 107 3.01 -4.36 -42.49
C GLU A 107 1.98 -4.08 -43.60
N LEU A 108 0.82 -3.50 -43.24
CA LEU A 108 -0.17 -3.02 -44.22
C LEU A 108 0.34 -1.81 -45.02
N ALA A 109 1.07 -0.89 -44.40
CA ALA A 109 1.72 0.20 -45.10
C ALA A 109 2.72 -0.31 -46.14
N ASP A 110 3.54 -1.31 -45.79
CA ASP A 110 4.49 -1.93 -46.72
C ASP A 110 3.77 -2.63 -47.90
N CYS A 111 2.64 -3.29 -47.64
CA CYS A 111 1.80 -3.84 -48.71
C CYS A 111 1.27 -2.73 -49.64
N ALA A 112 0.73 -1.64 -49.08
CA ALA A 112 0.23 -0.51 -49.87
C ALA A 112 1.35 0.15 -50.70
N LYS A 113 2.55 0.28 -50.14
CA LYS A 113 3.75 0.74 -50.83
C LYS A 113 4.11 -0.16 -52.01
N TYR A 114 3.99 -1.48 -51.84
CA TYR A 114 4.20 -2.45 -52.93
C TYR A 114 3.18 -2.27 -54.05
N PHE A 115 1.89 -2.18 -53.74
CA PHE A 115 0.85 -1.89 -54.74
C PHE A 115 1.10 -0.56 -55.46
N SER A 116 1.44 0.51 -54.73
CA SER A 116 1.76 1.81 -55.33
C SER A 116 2.89 1.72 -56.37
N LYS A 117 3.94 0.93 -56.08
CA LYS A 117 5.03 0.63 -57.03
C LYS A 117 4.55 -0.17 -58.23
N MET A 118 3.75 -1.21 -58.03
CA MET A 118 3.22 -2.03 -59.12
C MET A 118 2.35 -1.23 -60.09
N TYR A 119 1.41 -0.42 -59.58
CA TYR A 119 0.57 0.43 -60.43
C TYR A 119 1.37 1.52 -61.14
N LYS A 120 2.49 1.98 -60.56
CA LYS A 120 3.42 2.91 -61.22
C LYS A 120 4.09 2.26 -62.45
N LEU A 121 4.41 0.97 -62.40
CA LEU A 121 4.98 0.25 -63.54
C LEU A 121 3.99 0.12 -64.71
N CYS A 122 2.69 0.01 -64.40
CA CYS A 122 1.62 -0.03 -65.39
C CYS A 122 1.14 1.36 -65.87
N ASP A 123 1.86 2.44 -65.51
CA ASP A 123 1.50 3.85 -65.75
C ASP A 123 0.10 4.25 -65.22
N CYS A 124 -0.41 3.54 -64.22
CA CYS A 124 -1.72 3.79 -63.62
C CYS A 124 -1.58 4.79 -62.46
N LYS A 125 -1.38 6.07 -62.80
CA LYS A 125 -1.03 7.14 -61.85
C LYS A 125 -2.05 7.33 -60.71
N GLN A 126 -3.34 7.19 -61.00
CA GLN A 126 -4.40 7.36 -59.99
C GLN A 126 -4.32 6.30 -58.89
N PHE A 127 -4.22 5.02 -59.26
CA PHE A 127 -4.06 3.93 -58.29
C PHE A 127 -2.72 4.01 -57.56
N SER A 128 -1.64 4.37 -58.25
CA SER A 128 -0.33 4.57 -57.61
C SER A 128 -0.40 5.64 -56.50
N LYS A 129 -1.09 6.76 -56.76
CA LYS A 129 -1.32 7.81 -55.76
C LYS A 129 -2.22 7.32 -54.62
N LEU A 130 -3.34 6.66 -54.91
CA LEU A 130 -4.25 6.11 -53.91
C LEU A 130 -3.54 5.20 -52.92
N TYR A 131 -2.78 4.23 -53.41
CA TYR A 131 -2.03 3.32 -52.54
C TYR A 131 -0.90 4.02 -51.77
N SER A 132 -0.32 5.10 -52.31
CA SER A 132 0.62 5.93 -51.55
C SER A 132 -0.07 6.68 -50.41
N ASP A 133 -1.29 7.19 -50.62
CA ASP A 133 -2.07 7.84 -49.56
C ASP A 133 -2.54 6.84 -48.49
N ILE A 134 -2.91 5.62 -48.89
CA ILE A 134 -3.23 4.51 -47.98
C ILE A 134 -2.00 4.14 -47.14
N GLN A 135 -0.82 4.00 -47.76
CA GLN A 135 0.43 3.75 -47.05
C GLN A 135 0.67 4.81 -45.96
N ASN A 136 0.62 6.09 -46.34
CA ASN A 136 0.85 7.20 -45.42
C ASN A 136 -0.15 7.19 -44.24
N SER A 137 -1.40 6.79 -44.49
CA SER A 137 -2.43 6.69 -43.45
C SER A 137 -2.12 5.57 -42.46
N PHE A 138 -1.70 4.39 -42.94
CA PHE A 138 -1.27 3.29 -42.08
C PHE A 138 -0.02 3.61 -41.25
N GLU A 139 0.99 4.28 -41.83
CA GLU A 139 2.17 4.74 -41.09
C GLU A 139 1.79 5.71 -39.97
N ARG A 140 0.88 6.66 -40.25
CA ARG A 140 0.37 7.60 -39.25
C ARG A 140 -0.43 6.89 -38.16
N TRP A 141 -1.36 5.99 -38.50
CA TRP A 141 -2.12 5.21 -37.51
C TRP A 141 -1.20 4.38 -36.61
N SER A 142 -0.16 3.77 -37.20
CA SER A 142 0.85 3.03 -36.44
C SER A 142 1.59 3.93 -35.43
N ALA A 143 1.93 5.17 -35.82
CA ALA A 143 2.55 6.13 -34.91
C ALA A 143 1.61 6.53 -33.75
N VAL A 144 0.33 6.81 -34.03
CA VAL A 144 -0.70 7.08 -33.03
C VAL A 144 -0.82 5.91 -32.05
N GLN A 145 -0.84 4.69 -32.57
CA GLN A 145 -0.95 3.45 -31.80
C GLN A 145 0.27 3.20 -30.90
N ASN A 146 1.47 3.57 -31.35
CA ASN A 146 2.67 3.56 -30.51
C ASN A 146 2.61 4.60 -29.39
N ASN A 147 2.09 5.80 -29.67
CA ASN A 147 1.88 6.83 -28.64
C ASN A 147 0.87 6.37 -27.58
N LEU A 148 -0.20 5.69 -28.01
CA LEU A 148 -1.16 5.04 -27.12
C LEU A 148 -0.52 3.99 -26.22
N THR A 149 0.31 3.12 -26.81
CA THR A 149 1.06 2.10 -26.08
C THR A 149 1.93 2.73 -24.99
N LYS A 150 2.70 3.78 -25.32
CA LYS A 150 3.53 4.53 -24.37
C LYS A 150 2.69 5.16 -23.26
N ALA A 151 1.53 5.74 -23.59
CA ALA A 151 0.63 6.32 -22.60
C ALA A 151 0.11 5.27 -21.62
N ILE A 152 -0.30 4.10 -22.11
CA ILE A 152 -0.76 2.97 -21.28
C ILE A 152 0.37 2.47 -20.38
N SER A 153 1.56 2.19 -20.92
CA SER A 153 2.68 1.67 -20.13
C SER A 153 3.16 2.67 -19.06
N SER A 154 3.27 3.95 -19.41
CA SER A 154 3.82 4.99 -18.53
C SER A 154 2.83 5.52 -17.49
N ASN A 155 1.51 5.32 -17.67
CA ASN A 155 0.50 5.84 -16.74
C ASN A 155 -0.38 4.76 -16.09
N LEU A 156 -0.54 3.58 -16.70
CA LEU A 156 -1.31 2.49 -16.09
C LEU A 156 -0.42 1.45 -15.44
N ALA A 157 0.67 1.01 -16.11
CA ALA A 157 1.53 -0.03 -15.54
C ALA A 157 2.47 0.49 -14.44
N SER A 158 3.11 1.64 -14.64
CA SER A 158 4.03 2.26 -13.67
C SER A 158 3.31 2.81 -12.42
N PHE A 159 2.02 3.16 -12.54
CA PHE A 159 1.26 3.81 -11.49
C PHE A 159 1.15 2.94 -10.23
N TYR A 160 1.05 1.62 -10.39
CA TYR A 160 0.87 0.69 -9.27
C TYR A 160 2.14 0.41 -8.48
N THR A 161 3.31 0.87 -8.92
CA THR A 161 4.56 0.66 -8.15
C THR A 161 4.47 1.24 -6.74
N ILE A 162 3.98 2.46 -6.58
CA ILE A 162 3.87 3.10 -5.26
C ILE A 162 2.76 2.46 -4.39
N PRO A 163 1.53 2.24 -4.88
CA PRO A 163 0.51 1.47 -4.16
C PRO A 163 0.99 0.11 -3.66
N THR A 164 1.72 -0.65 -4.47
CA THR A 164 2.28 -1.93 -4.04
C THR A 164 3.28 -1.78 -2.88
N LEU A 165 4.15 -0.76 -2.93
CA LEU A 165 5.09 -0.49 -1.83
C LEU A 165 4.37 -0.10 -0.53
N HIS A 166 3.36 0.76 -0.61
CA HIS A 166 2.54 1.11 0.55
C HIS A 166 1.80 -0.10 1.11
N LEU A 167 1.23 -0.93 0.24
CA LEU A 167 0.52 -2.14 0.66
C LEU A 167 1.45 -3.12 1.39
N ASN A 168 2.69 -3.29 0.90
CA ASN A 168 3.70 -4.10 1.57
C ASN A 168 4.07 -3.54 2.95
N ALA A 169 4.18 -2.21 3.09
CA ALA A 169 4.41 -1.58 4.38
C ALA A 169 3.23 -1.82 5.34
N LEU A 170 1.99 -1.70 4.85
CA LEU A 170 0.78 -1.97 5.63
C LEU A 170 0.70 -3.44 6.08
N LYS A 171 1.08 -4.40 5.22
CA LYS A 171 1.17 -5.83 5.59
C LYS A 171 2.19 -6.06 6.71
N ARG A 172 3.35 -5.39 6.67
CA ARG A 172 4.33 -5.47 7.76
C ARG A 172 3.78 -4.90 9.07
N LEU A 173 3.08 -3.76 9.00
CA LEU A 173 2.43 -3.15 10.15
C LEU A 173 1.35 -4.08 10.74
N GLU A 174 0.57 -4.76 9.88
CA GLU A 174 -0.39 -5.79 10.29
C GLU A 174 0.30 -6.96 11.02
N THR A 175 1.44 -7.43 10.53
CA THR A 175 2.22 -8.47 11.22
C THR A 175 2.65 -8.04 12.63
N VAL A 176 3.07 -6.77 12.78
CA VAL A 176 3.42 -6.21 14.11
C VAL A 176 2.19 -6.18 15.02
N LYS A 177 1.03 -5.75 14.52
CA LYS A 177 -0.23 -5.80 15.29
C LYS A 177 -0.55 -7.22 15.75
N GLN A 178 -0.50 -8.20 14.84
CA GLN A 178 -0.80 -9.60 15.14
C GLN A 178 0.16 -10.17 16.19
N SER A 179 1.44 -9.76 16.17
CA SER A 179 2.39 -10.14 17.21
C SER A 179 1.99 -9.62 18.59
N TYR A 180 1.62 -8.34 18.72
CA TYR A 180 1.18 -7.77 20.00
C TYR A 180 -0.15 -8.36 20.47
N GLN A 181 -1.08 -8.62 19.54
CA GLN A 181 -2.34 -9.29 19.82
C GLN A 181 -2.09 -10.68 20.42
N SER A 182 -1.26 -11.50 19.77
CA SER A 182 -0.96 -12.86 20.26
C SER A 182 -0.26 -12.85 21.62
N LEU A 183 0.65 -11.89 21.87
CA LEU A 183 1.30 -11.74 23.18
C LEU A 183 0.29 -11.40 24.28
N PHE A 184 -0.60 -10.46 24.01
CA PHE A 184 -1.67 -10.08 24.93
C PHE A 184 -2.61 -11.26 25.21
N GLU A 185 -3.18 -11.89 24.18
CA GLU A 185 -4.13 -13.02 24.34
C GLU A 185 -3.53 -14.19 25.13
N LYS A 186 -2.25 -14.51 24.90
CA LYS A 186 -1.54 -15.55 25.66
C LYS A 186 -1.34 -15.16 27.13
N SER A 187 -0.92 -13.92 27.39
CA SER A 187 -0.71 -13.42 28.75
C SER A 187 -2.03 -13.35 29.52
N ASP A 188 -3.09 -12.88 28.87
CA ASP A 188 -4.42 -12.74 29.44
C ASP A 188 -5.01 -14.12 29.80
N SER A 189 -5.01 -15.07 28.86
CA SER A 189 -5.49 -16.44 29.12
C SER A 189 -4.69 -17.15 30.21
N TYR A 190 -3.37 -16.91 30.29
CA TYR A 190 -2.54 -17.46 31.35
C TYR A 190 -2.90 -16.86 32.72
N LEU A 191 -3.03 -15.54 32.80
CA LEU A 191 -3.35 -14.82 34.03
C LEU A 191 -4.74 -15.20 34.55
N GLU A 192 -5.75 -15.32 33.68
CA GLU A 192 -7.09 -15.79 34.05
C GLU A 192 -7.04 -17.20 34.66
N LYS A 193 -6.32 -18.14 34.02
CA LYS A 193 -6.17 -19.50 34.55
C LYS A 193 -5.41 -19.51 35.88
N LYS A 194 -4.39 -18.66 36.05
CA LYS A 194 -3.64 -18.52 37.31
C LYS A 194 -4.55 -17.99 38.42
N LYS A 195 -5.30 -16.91 38.15
CA LYS A 195 -6.32 -16.33 39.05
C LYS A 195 -7.38 -17.36 39.44
N GLU A 196 -7.94 -18.09 38.48
CA GLU A 196 -8.95 -19.12 38.74
C GLU A 196 -8.42 -20.24 39.66
N ARG A 197 -7.21 -20.74 39.40
CA ARG A 197 -6.59 -21.80 40.24
C ARG A 197 -6.32 -21.32 41.66
N ALA A 198 -5.74 -20.13 41.80
CA ALA A 198 -5.43 -19.54 43.10
C ALA A 198 -6.72 -19.20 43.88
N PHE A 199 -7.75 -18.70 43.21
CA PHE A 199 -9.04 -18.41 43.81
C PHE A 199 -9.69 -19.68 44.37
N LYS A 200 -9.69 -20.76 43.59
CA LYS A 200 -10.21 -22.08 44.01
C LYS A 200 -9.45 -22.68 45.19
N SER A 201 -8.13 -22.47 45.28
CA SER A 201 -7.34 -23.00 46.40
C SER A 201 -7.56 -22.27 47.71
N ARG A 202 -8.20 -21.08 47.70
CA ARG A 202 -8.44 -20.21 48.87
C ARG A 202 -7.17 -19.90 49.69
N ASP A 203 -6.01 -20.00 49.05
CA ASP A 203 -4.70 -19.79 49.65
C ASP A 203 -4.24 -18.37 49.34
N PHE A 204 -4.54 -17.43 50.23
CA PHE A 204 -4.28 -16.01 50.02
C PHE A 204 -2.80 -15.67 49.89
N MET A 205 -1.89 -16.51 50.40
CA MET A 205 -0.45 -16.31 50.23
C MET A 205 -0.03 -16.50 48.76
N LYS A 206 -0.77 -17.31 47.99
CA LYS A 206 -0.54 -17.51 46.55
C LYS A 206 -1.16 -16.43 45.67
N TRP A 207 -1.92 -15.50 46.23
CA TRP A 207 -2.62 -14.46 45.47
C TRP A 207 -1.74 -13.22 45.22
N GLU A 208 -0.57 -13.15 45.87
CA GLU A 208 0.37 -12.02 45.76
C GLU A 208 -0.30 -10.67 46.10
N LEU A 209 -1.21 -10.68 47.08
CA LEU A 209 -1.97 -9.51 47.51
C LEU A 209 -1.08 -8.43 48.14
N SER A 210 -1.55 -7.17 48.05
CA SER A 210 -0.98 -6.08 48.85
C SER A 210 -1.23 -6.33 50.36
N SER A 211 -0.48 -5.64 51.22
CA SER A 211 -0.67 -5.73 52.68
C SER A 211 -2.07 -5.32 53.13
N ASP A 212 -2.73 -4.42 52.41
CA ASP A 212 -4.07 -3.95 52.75
C ASP A 212 -5.16 -4.89 52.23
N ASP A 213 -5.00 -5.44 51.03
CA ASP A 213 -5.91 -6.45 50.47
C ASP A 213 -5.85 -7.76 51.27
N LEU A 214 -4.67 -8.11 51.83
CA LEU A 214 -4.51 -9.28 52.68
C LEU A 214 -5.38 -9.19 53.95
N LYS A 215 -5.53 -7.98 54.53
CA LYS A 215 -6.40 -7.74 55.71
C LYS A 215 -7.88 -7.94 55.39
N ARG A 216 -8.28 -7.71 54.14
CA ARG A 216 -9.65 -7.86 53.63
C ARG A 216 -9.86 -9.14 52.81
N SER A 217 -8.92 -10.08 52.89
CA SER A 217 -8.91 -11.31 52.11
C SER A 217 -10.18 -12.16 52.26
N LYS A 218 -10.83 -12.13 53.43
CA LYS A 218 -12.11 -12.82 53.66
C LYS A 218 -13.26 -12.18 52.88
N ASP A 219 -13.34 -10.86 52.85
CA ASP A 219 -14.34 -10.11 52.08
C ASP A 219 -14.20 -10.39 50.58
N LEU A 220 -12.96 -10.52 50.09
CA LEU A 220 -12.68 -10.82 48.68
C LEU A 220 -13.19 -12.20 48.23
N LEU A 221 -13.41 -13.16 49.15
CA LEU A 221 -14.01 -14.44 48.76
C LEU A 221 -15.48 -14.33 48.35
N GLU A 222 -16.17 -13.30 48.83
CA GLU A 222 -17.60 -13.07 48.55
C GLU A 222 -17.81 -12.44 47.17
N ASP A 223 -16.80 -11.71 46.66
CA ASP A 223 -16.80 -11.10 45.32
C ASP A 223 -15.59 -11.54 44.50
N LYS A 224 -15.81 -12.51 43.61
CA LYS A 224 -14.79 -13.03 42.69
C LYS A 224 -14.20 -11.93 41.80
N ALA A 225 -15.00 -10.97 41.34
CA ALA A 225 -14.53 -9.93 40.44
C ALA A 225 -13.57 -8.98 41.17
N GLU A 226 -13.88 -8.64 42.42
CA GLU A 226 -13.01 -7.81 43.25
C GLU A 226 -11.74 -8.54 43.68
N ALA A 227 -11.83 -9.82 44.05
CA ALA A 227 -10.66 -10.66 44.27
C ALA A 227 -9.73 -10.66 43.06
N TRP A 228 -10.28 -10.84 41.86
CA TRP A 228 -9.49 -10.87 40.64
C TRP A 228 -8.76 -9.57 40.33
N LYS A 229 -9.28 -8.41 40.76
CA LYS A 229 -8.56 -7.13 40.62
C LYS A 229 -7.37 -7.04 41.57
N ALA A 230 -7.51 -7.56 42.78
CA ALA A 230 -6.46 -7.52 43.80
C ALA A 230 -5.36 -8.58 43.58
N MET A 231 -5.71 -9.72 42.97
CA MET A 231 -4.78 -10.83 42.71
C MET A 231 -3.73 -10.50 41.65
N PHE A 232 -2.48 -10.90 41.90
CA PHE A 232 -1.35 -10.80 40.97
C PHE A 232 -1.18 -9.39 40.38
N PRO A 233 -0.94 -8.35 41.21
CA PRO A 233 -0.93 -6.97 40.75
C PRO A 233 0.17 -6.71 39.72
N ARG A 234 1.36 -7.30 39.89
CA ARG A 234 2.47 -7.16 38.95
C ARG A 234 2.12 -7.70 37.56
N GLU A 235 1.67 -8.95 37.50
CA GLU A 235 1.31 -9.60 36.22
C GLU A 235 0.09 -8.92 35.58
N SER A 236 -0.83 -8.39 36.40
CA SER A 236 -1.96 -7.60 35.91
C SER A 236 -1.49 -6.28 35.25
N ILE A 237 -0.49 -5.60 35.81
CA ILE A 237 0.13 -4.41 35.19
C ILE A 237 0.83 -4.78 33.89
N GLU A 238 1.61 -5.87 33.88
CA GLU A 238 2.31 -6.35 32.68
C GLU A 238 1.31 -6.71 31.55
N ASN A 239 0.24 -7.45 31.87
CA ASN A 239 -0.83 -7.78 30.92
C ASN A 239 -1.55 -6.52 30.41
N ASN A 240 -1.81 -5.53 31.28
CA ASN A 240 -2.40 -4.25 30.88
C ASN A 240 -1.47 -3.44 29.96
N ASN A 241 -0.14 -3.51 30.16
CA ASN A 241 0.82 -2.91 29.24
C ASN A 241 0.78 -3.58 27.85
N LEU A 242 0.68 -4.92 27.80
CA LEU A 242 0.52 -5.65 26.54
C LEU A 242 -0.79 -5.27 25.83
N LYS A 243 -1.90 -5.20 26.59
CA LYS A 243 -3.20 -4.72 26.11
C LYS A 243 -3.10 -3.33 25.49
N ASN A 244 -2.47 -2.40 26.20
CA ASN A 244 -2.28 -1.03 25.75
C ASN A 244 -1.40 -0.95 24.50
N ASN A 245 -0.32 -1.74 24.41
CA ASN A 245 0.53 -1.82 23.22
C ASN A 245 -0.27 -2.34 22.01
N TYR A 246 -1.06 -3.39 22.20
CA TYR A 246 -1.92 -3.91 21.14
C TYR A 246 -2.91 -2.85 20.64
N PHE A 247 -3.66 -2.19 21.53
CA PHE A 247 -4.61 -1.16 21.13
C PHE A 247 -3.93 0.04 20.49
N PHE A 248 -2.77 0.48 20.99
CA PHE A 248 -2.01 1.54 20.37
C PHE A 248 -1.62 1.20 18.93
N VAL A 249 -1.07 0.01 18.68
CA VAL A 249 -0.68 -0.44 17.34
C VAL A 249 -1.92 -0.61 16.45
N ALA A 250 -3.03 -1.14 16.96
CA ALA A 250 -4.27 -1.27 16.19
C ALA A 250 -4.83 0.10 15.75
N ASN A 251 -4.80 1.10 16.64
CA ASN A 251 -5.15 2.48 16.30
C ASN A 251 -4.24 3.05 15.21
N LYS A 252 -2.92 2.83 15.33
CA LYS A 252 -1.96 3.24 14.30
C LYS A 252 -2.23 2.56 12.96
N CYS A 253 -2.49 1.25 12.91
CA CYS A 253 -2.90 0.55 11.69
C CYS A 253 -4.14 1.20 11.05
N TYR A 254 -5.16 1.46 11.85
CA TYR A 254 -6.43 2.02 11.40
C TYR A 254 -6.24 3.39 10.75
N HIS A 255 -5.56 4.31 11.44
CA HIS A 255 -5.34 5.66 10.93
C HIS A 255 -4.42 5.66 9.70
N GLU A 256 -3.37 4.84 9.72
CA GLU A 256 -2.40 4.80 8.64
C GLU A 256 -3.01 4.28 7.33
N ILE A 257 -3.88 3.26 7.42
CA ILE A 257 -4.60 2.78 6.23
C ILE A 257 -5.52 3.84 5.66
N ARG A 258 -6.25 4.58 6.51
CA ARG A 258 -7.12 5.65 6.02
C ARG A 258 -6.31 6.75 5.33
N ARG A 259 -5.15 7.11 5.90
CA ARG A 259 -4.22 8.07 5.31
C ARG A 259 -3.74 7.59 3.94
N VAL A 260 -3.24 6.36 3.87
CA VAL A 260 -2.73 5.73 2.64
C VAL A 260 -3.84 5.60 1.59
N ASN A 261 -5.05 5.20 1.98
CA ASN A 261 -6.19 5.10 1.06
C ASN A 261 -6.63 6.46 0.53
N ARG A 262 -6.67 7.49 1.36
CA ARG A 262 -6.97 8.86 0.92
C ARG A 262 -5.92 9.34 -0.09
N TYR A 263 -4.64 9.07 0.19
CA TYR A 263 -3.56 9.35 -0.75
C TYR A 263 -3.76 8.60 -2.08
N HIS A 264 -4.04 7.30 -2.04
CA HIS A 264 -4.27 6.51 -3.24
C HIS A 264 -5.48 6.97 -4.04
N MET A 265 -6.57 7.33 -3.38
CA MET A 265 -7.75 7.88 -4.05
C MET A 265 -7.40 9.13 -4.86
N LEU A 266 -6.76 10.13 -4.23
CA LEU A 266 -6.38 11.38 -4.90
C LEU A 266 -5.44 11.13 -6.08
N ASN A 267 -4.36 10.38 -5.86
CA ASN A 267 -3.40 10.08 -6.94
C ASN A 267 -4.04 9.25 -8.06
N THR A 268 -4.98 8.35 -7.75
CA THR A 268 -5.69 7.56 -8.77
C THR A 268 -6.58 8.47 -9.61
N CYS A 269 -7.33 9.37 -8.98
CA CYS A 269 -8.16 10.34 -9.70
C CYS A 269 -7.31 11.23 -10.61
N GLU A 270 -6.23 11.81 -10.10
CA GLU A 270 -5.32 12.67 -10.87
C GLU A 270 -4.67 11.92 -12.04
N ASN A 271 -4.20 10.69 -11.79
CA ASN A 271 -3.60 9.86 -12.82
C ASN A 271 -4.62 9.49 -13.90
N TYR A 272 -5.84 9.11 -13.51
CA TYR A 272 -6.89 8.75 -14.47
C TYR A 272 -7.32 9.95 -15.31
N LEU A 273 -7.39 11.15 -14.72
CA LEU A 273 -7.65 12.39 -15.46
C LEU A 273 -6.54 12.69 -16.47
N ARG A 274 -5.27 12.51 -16.09
CA ARG A 274 -4.13 12.69 -17.01
C ARG A 274 -4.19 11.70 -18.16
N VAL A 275 -4.52 10.44 -17.87
CA VAL A 275 -4.69 9.40 -18.90
C VAL A 275 -5.85 9.76 -19.82
N SER A 276 -7.01 10.16 -19.28
CA SER A 276 -8.19 10.45 -20.10
C SER A 276 -7.95 11.63 -21.06
N LEU A 277 -7.27 12.68 -20.60
CA LEU A 277 -6.85 13.79 -21.47
C LEU A 277 -5.91 13.31 -22.57
N LYS A 278 -4.91 12.48 -22.22
CA LYS A 278 -3.98 11.94 -23.21
C LYS A 278 -4.67 11.04 -24.23
N MET A 279 -5.62 10.23 -23.79
CA MET A 279 -6.43 9.37 -24.66
C MET A 279 -7.29 10.19 -25.61
N LYS A 280 -7.88 11.29 -25.14
CA LYS A 280 -8.65 12.22 -25.98
C LYS A 280 -7.77 12.79 -27.10
N ASP A 281 -6.56 13.25 -26.79
CA ASP A 281 -5.64 13.79 -27.80
C ASP A 281 -5.29 12.76 -28.88
N ILE A 282 -5.02 11.52 -28.47
CA ILE A 282 -4.70 10.39 -29.37
C ILE A 282 -5.90 10.04 -30.26
N LEU A 283 -7.11 10.04 -29.72
CA LEU A 283 -8.32 9.77 -30.50
C LEU A 283 -8.59 10.87 -31.52
N ASN A 284 -8.35 12.13 -31.17
CA ASN A 284 -8.45 13.25 -32.09
C ASN A 284 -7.41 13.15 -33.21
N GLU A 285 -6.18 12.75 -32.91
CA GLU A 285 -5.14 12.51 -33.92
C GLU A 285 -5.55 11.39 -34.89
N ASN A 286 -6.17 10.32 -34.38
CA ASN A 286 -6.70 9.24 -35.21
C ASN A 286 -7.82 9.72 -36.14
N LEU A 287 -8.79 10.47 -35.60
CA LEU A 287 -9.87 11.06 -36.38
C LEU A 287 -9.34 11.97 -37.50
N GLN A 288 -8.32 12.78 -37.20
CA GLN A 288 -7.73 13.67 -38.20
C GLN A 288 -7.12 12.90 -39.37
N ILE A 289 -6.53 11.70 -39.15
CA ILE A 289 -6.00 10.87 -40.23
C ILE A 289 -7.12 10.45 -41.20
N TRP A 290 -8.30 10.09 -40.69
CA TRP A 290 -9.47 9.77 -41.52
C TRP A 290 -9.95 10.98 -42.30
N LEU A 291 -10.14 12.12 -41.64
CA LEU A 291 -10.58 13.36 -42.29
C LEU A 291 -9.61 13.81 -43.39
N ASP A 292 -8.30 13.71 -43.14
CA ASP A 292 -7.27 14.04 -44.13
C ASP A 292 -7.27 13.08 -45.34
N PHE A 293 -7.69 11.83 -45.12
CA PHE A 293 -7.82 10.85 -46.20
C PHE A 293 -9.07 11.15 -47.03
N ASP A 294 -10.23 11.30 -46.39
CA ASP A 294 -11.51 11.55 -47.04
C ASP A 294 -11.47 12.84 -47.87
N ALA A 295 -10.89 13.93 -47.34
CA ALA A 295 -10.75 15.20 -48.04
C ALA A 295 -9.92 15.14 -49.34
N LYS A 296 -9.18 14.05 -49.59
CA LYS A 296 -8.45 13.85 -50.86
C LYS A 296 -9.31 13.22 -51.96
N TYR A 297 -10.46 12.65 -51.60
CA TYR A 297 -11.29 11.81 -52.47
C TYR A 297 -12.77 12.22 -52.52
N GLU A 298 -13.19 13.22 -51.74
CA GLU A 298 -14.39 14.03 -51.98
C GLU A 298 -14.18 15.03 -53.14
#